data_AF-A0A662AYZ5-F1
#
_entry.id   AF-A0A662AYZ5-F1
#
_cell.length_a   1.000
_cell.length_b   1.000
_cell.length_c   1.000
_cell.angle_alpha   90.00
_cell.angle_beta   90.00
_cell.angle_gamma   90.00
#
_symmetry.space_group_name_H-M   'P 1'
#
loop_
_entity.id
_entity.type
_entity.pdbx_description
1 polymer ?
#
loop_
_entity_poly.entity_id
_entity_poly.type
_entity_poly.pdbx_seq_one_letter_code
_entity_poly.pdbx_strand_id
1 'polypeptide(L)'
;MLSDKLLRLIFFAGILSVVSVVKAQDPEFSQFYANPLYLNPAMTGTAECARINLNYRNQWPSLTKAFITYNISYDQNVASINSGFGVLVMSDRQGDGALNTTMASLLYT
;
A
#
# COMPACT_ATOMS: atom_id res chain seq x y z
N MET A 1 12.44 8.28 47.99
CA MET A 1 12.98 9.39 47.18
C MET A 1 13.89 8.94 46.03
N LEU A 2 14.93 8.09 46.26
CA LEU A 2 15.70 7.48 45.15
C LEU A 2 14.90 6.40 44.40
N SER A 3 14.12 5.61 45.13
CA SER A 3 13.23 4.56 44.61
C SER A 3 12.15 5.10 43.66
N ASP A 4 11.59 6.27 43.97
CA ASP A 4 10.49 6.87 43.19
C ASP A 4 10.99 7.42 41.85
N LYS A 5 12.23 7.94 41.83
CA LYS A 5 12.90 8.37 40.60
C LYS A 5 13.24 7.17 39.72
N LEU A 6 13.69 6.07 40.32
CA LEU A 6 13.99 4.83 39.62
C LEU A 6 12.71 4.21 39.03
N LEU A 7 11.61 4.17 39.78
CA LEU A 7 10.32 3.66 39.31
C LEU A 7 9.78 4.51 38.14
N ARG A 8 9.89 5.83 38.21
CA ARG A 8 9.52 6.74 37.10
C ARG A 8 10.38 6.50 35.87
N LEU A 9 11.68 6.27 36.05
CA LEU A 9 12.60 5.97 34.96
C LEU A 9 12.27 4.63 34.28
N ILE A 10 11.97 3.59 35.08
CA ILE A 10 11.55 2.28 34.57
C ILE A 10 10.21 2.39 33.82
N PHE A 11 9.25 3.14 34.36
CA PHE A 11 7.97 3.37 33.70
C PHE A 11 8.14 4.11 32.37
N PHE A 12 9.00 5.15 32.34
CA PHE A 12 9.28 5.90 31.13
C PHE A 12 10.02 5.05 30.08
N ALA A 13 11.01 4.25 30.50
CA ALA A 13 11.71 3.30 29.64
C ALA A 13 10.77 2.20 29.10
N GLY A 14 9.82 1.73 29.92
CA GLY A 14 8.79 0.78 29.53
C GLY A 14 7.77 1.35 28.52
N ILE A 15 7.52 2.66 28.53
CA ILE A 15 6.70 3.31 27.49
C ILE A 15 7.49 3.43 26.18
N LEU A 16 8.78 3.79 26.25
CA LEU A 16 9.62 3.90 25.05
C LEU A 16 9.87 2.55 24.36
N SER A 17 9.86 1.43 25.08
CA SER A 17 10.09 0.11 24.48
C SER A 17 8.91 -0.42 23.65
N VAL A 18 7.73 0.20 23.73
CA VAL A 18 6.53 -0.16 22.94
C VAL A 18 6.44 0.61 21.63
N VAL A 19 7.41 1.50 21.34
CA VAL A 19 7.47 2.24 20.06
C VAL A 19 8.07 1.31 18.99
N SER A 20 7.28 0.31 18.59
CA SER A 20 7.53 -0.54 17.44
C SER A 20 7.62 0.31 16.17
N VAL A 21 8.38 -0.17 15.18
CA VAL A 21 8.41 0.42 13.83
C VAL A 21 7.02 0.31 13.21
N VAL A 22 6.23 1.40 13.29
CA VAL A 22 4.93 1.48 12.64
C VAL A 22 5.19 1.56 11.13
N LYS A 23 4.82 0.51 10.40
CA LYS A 23 4.80 0.58 8.93
C LYS A 23 3.62 1.45 8.54
N ALA A 24 3.85 2.42 7.65
CA ALA A 24 2.82 3.31 7.15
C ALA A 24 1.62 2.53 6.58
N GLN A 25 0.45 3.16 6.56
CA GLN A 25 -0.76 2.55 5.99
C GLN A 25 -0.63 2.45 4.46
N ASP A 26 -1.07 1.32 3.91
CA ASP A 26 -1.16 1.13 2.46
C ASP A 26 -2.31 1.98 1.88
N PRO A 27 -2.18 2.46 0.63
CA PRO A 27 -3.23 3.24 -0.01
C PRO A 27 -4.54 2.47 -0.18
N GLU A 28 -5.67 3.03 0.28
CA GLU A 28 -7.00 2.44 0.08
C GLU A 28 -7.82 3.22 -0.95
N PHE A 29 -8.19 2.57 -2.06
CA PHE A 29 -8.98 3.18 -3.13
C PHE A 29 -10.48 3.02 -2.88
N SER A 30 -11.27 4.10 -3.03
CA SER A 30 -12.74 4.02 -2.92
C SER A 30 -13.38 3.10 -3.97
N GLN A 31 -12.72 2.94 -5.12
CA GLN A 31 -13.11 2.02 -6.20
C GLN A 31 -12.18 0.80 -6.22
N PHE A 32 -12.05 0.11 -5.08
CA PHE A 32 -11.15 -1.06 -4.94
C PHE A 32 -11.44 -2.17 -5.97
N TYR A 33 -12.70 -2.35 -6.37
CA TYR A 33 -13.12 -3.33 -7.38
C TYR A 33 -12.57 -3.02 -8.79
N ALA A 34 -12.26 -1.75 -9.07
CA ALA A 34 -11.65 -1.31 -10.32
C ALA A 34 -10.11 -1.42 -10.30
N ASN A 35 -9.55 -2.07 -9.26
CA ASN A 35 -8.13 -2.35 -9.13
C ASN A 35 -7.88 -3.81 -8.66
N PRO A 36 -8.26 -4.80 -9.48
CA PRO A 36 -8.26 -6.22 -9.08
C PRO A 36 -6.87 -6.74 -8.73
N LEU A 37 -5.83 -6.31 -9.45
CA LEU A 37 -4.45 -6.75 -9.20
C LEU A 37 -3.89 -6.22 -7.88
N TYR A 38 -4.30 -5.02 -7.46
CA TYR A 38 -3.97 -4.49 -6.13
C TYR A 38 -4.77 -5.15 -5.02
N LEU A 39 -6.03 -5.49 -5.31
CA LEU A 39 -6.94 -6.12 -4.35
C LEU A 39 -6.51 -7.56 -4.02
N ASN A 40 -6.18 -8.36 -5.03
CA ASN A 40 -5.76 -9.75 -4.84
C ASN A 40 -4.96 -10.27 -6.06
N PRO A 41 -3.71 -10.77 -5.87
CA PRO A 41 -2.93 -11.41 -6.91
C PRO A 41 -3.65 -12.51 -7.68
N ALA A 42 -4.54 -13.28 -7.02
CA ALA A 42 -5.31 -14.36 -7.64
C ALA A 42 -6.34 -13.85 -8.67
N MET A 43 -6.55 -12.54 -8.77
CA MET A 43 -7.40 -11.92 -9.80
C MET A 43 -6.64 -11.64 -11.11
N THR A 44 -5.35 -12.00 -11.19
CA THR A 44 -4.52 -11.81 -12.38
C THR A 44 -4.98 -12.72 -13.51
N GLY A 45 -5.22 -12.15 -14.69
CA GLY A 45 -5.67 -12.89 -15.87
C GLY A 45 -7.07 -13.47 -15.73
N THR A 46 -7.92 -12.89 -14.87
CA THR A 46 -9.33 -13.28 -14.72
C THR A 46 -10.24 -12.69 -15.80
N ALA A 47 -9.80 -11.62 -16.46
CA ALA A 47 -10.51 -11.05 -17.60
C ALA A 47 -10.28 -11.90 -18.86
N GLU A 48 -11.30 -12.02 -19.71
CA GLU A 48 -11.21 -12.75 -20.99
C GLU A 48 -10.16 -12.14 -21.93
N CYS A 49 -10.11 -10.81 -21.97
CA CYS A 49 -9.13 -10.05 -22.72
C CYS A 49 -8.04 -9.48 -21.81
N ALA A 50 -6.89 -9.13 -22.40
CA ALA A 50 -5.89 -8.36 -21.70
C ALA A 50 -6.49 -7.04 -21.16
N ARG A 51 -6.17 -6.70 -19.92
CA ARG A 51 -6.75 -5.58 -19.19
C ARG A 51 -5.65 -4.64 -18.72
N ILE A 52 -5.93 -3.33 -18.85
CA ILE A 52 -5.11 -2.25 -18.29
C ILE A 52 -5.99 -1.47 -17.31
N ASN A 53 -5.47 -1.19 -16.11
CA ASN A 53 -6.14 -0.32 -15.15
C ASN A 53 -5.24 0.87 -14.80
N LEU A 54 -5.86 2.05 -14.70
CA LEU A 54 -5.23 3.29 -14.26
C LEU A 54 -6.05 3.86 -13.12
N ASN A 55 -5.43 4.08 -11.97
CA ASN A 55 -6.12 4.66 -10.82
C ASN A 55 -5.32 5.84 -10.28
N TYR A 56 -6.06 6.89 -9.95
CA TYR A 56 -5.57 8.06 -9.24
C TYR A 56 -6.38 8.22 -7.96
N ARG A 57 -5.68 8.53 -6.88
CA ARG A 57 -6.27 8.78 -5.57
C ARG A 57 -5.69 10.06 -4.99
N ASN A 58 -6.58 10.93 -4.52
CA ASN A 58 -6.24 12.13 -3.77
C ASN A 58 -7.04 12.12 -2.46
N GLN A 59 -6.37 11.84 -1.35
CA GLN A 59 -6.99 11.79 -0.04
C GLN A 59 -6.62 13.03 0.79
N TRP A 60 -7.65 13.62 1.39
CA TRP A 60 -7.62 14.90 2.12
C TRP A 60 -7.02 16.05 1.29
N PRO A 61 -7.63 16.38 0.13
CA PRO A 61 -7.11 17.42 -0.77
C PRO A 61 -7.04 18.82 -0.12
N SER A 62 -7.86 19.08 0.89
CA SER A 62 -7.85 20.35 1.63
C SER A 62 -6.65 20.49 2.58
N LEU A 63 -5.91 19.42 2.86
CA LEU A 63 -4.68 19.47 3.64
C LEU A 63 -3.54 19.93 2.72
N THR A 64 -2.72 20.89 3.16
CA THR A 64 -1.55 21.41 2.41
C THR A 64 -0.52 20.33 2.03
N LYS A 65 -0.69 19.11 2.58
CA LYS A 65 0.19 17.95 2.42
C LYS A 65 -0.62 16.67 2.20
N ALA A 66 -1.51 16.71 1.21
CA ALA A 66 -2.42 15.63 0.87
C ALA A 66 -1.69 14.32 0.49
N PHE A 67 -2.44 13.22 0.49
CA PHE A 67 -1.98 11.89 0.13
C PHE A 67 -2.34 11.65 -1.34
N ILE A 68 -1.33 11.48 -2.19
CA ILE A 68 -1.51 11.30 -3.63
C ILE A 68 -0.95 9.93 -4.02
N THR A 69 -1.81 9.07 -4.55
CA THR A 69 -1.43 7.73 -5.02
C THR A 69 -1.77 7.56 -6.50
N TYR A 70 -0.83 7.03 -7.25
CA TYR A 70 -1.01 6.56 -8.63
C TYR A 70 -0.81 5.05 -8.69
N ASN A 71 -1.66 4.35 -9.42
CA ASN A 71 -1.52 2.93 -9.67
C ASN A 71 -1.80 2.62 -11.15
N ILE A 72 -0.90 1.84 -11.76
CA ILE A 72 -1.07 1.29 -13.10
C ILE A 72 -0.88 -0.22 -13.02
N SER A 73 -1.78 -0.96 -13.67
CA SER A 73 -1.67 -2.40 -13.75
C SER A 73 -2.06 -2.92 -15.13
N TYR A 74 -1.45 -4.04 -15.49
CA TYR A 74 -1.76 -4.80 -16.69
C TYR A 74 -1.82 -6.28 -16.36
N ASP A 75 -2.81 -6.99 -16.87
CA ASP A 75 -2.90 -8.44 -16.78
C ASP A 75 -3.49 -9.09 -18.03
N GLN A 76 -3.11 -10.35 -18.25
CA GLN A 76 -3.59 -11.15 -19.36
C GLN A 76 -3.75 -12.62 -18.94
N ASN A 77 -4.84 -13.24 -19.40
CA ASN A 77 -5.02 -14.68 -19.34
C ASN A 77 -4.18 -15.39 -20.42
N VAL A 78 -3.52 -16.47 -20.05
CA VAL A 78 -2.76 -17.33 -20.96
C VAL A 78 -3.38 -18.73 -20.93
N ALA A 79 -4.37 -18.93 -21.80
CA ALA A 79 -5.16 -20.16 -21.87
C ALA A 79 -4.31 -21.43 -22.07
N SER A 80 -3.17 -21.34 -22.78
CA SER A 80 -2.28 -22.48 -23.02
C SER A 80 -1.69 -23.09 -21.75
N ILE A 81 -1.60 -22.32 -20.67
CA ILE A 81 -1.06 -22.75 -19.37
C ILE A 81 -2.12 -22.71 -18.26
N ASN A 82 -3.39 -22.46 -18.59
CA ASN A 82 -4.49 -22.27 -17.64
C ASN A 82 -4.14 -21.29 -16.50
N SER A 83 -3.39 -20.25 -16.82
CA SER A 83 -2.81 -19.32 -15.85
C SER A 83 -2.82 -17.90 -16.43
N GLY A 84 -2.67 -16.90 -15.57
CA GLY A 84 -2.56 -15.50 -15.95
C GLY A 84 -1.23 -14.90 -15.49
N PHE A 85 -0.77 -13.86 -16.17
CA PHE A 85 0.32 -13.03 -15.66
C PHE A 85 -0.10 -11.57 -15.63
N GLY A 86 0.57 -10.80 -14.77
CA GLY A 86 0.29 -9.40 -14.62
C GLY A 86 1.44 -8.64 -13.97
N VAL A 87 1.40 -7.34 -14.17
CA VAL A 87 2.34 -6.39 -13.59
C VAL A 87 1.56 -5.25 -12.96
N LEU A 88 2.06 -4.76 -11.84
CA LEU A 88 1.48 -3.61 -11.15
C LEU A 88 2.60 -2.69 -10.68
N VAL A 89 2.43 -1.40 -10.92
CA VAL A 89 3.30 -0.36 -10.38
C VAL A 89 2.44 0.67 -9.68
N MET A 90 2.79 0.96 -8.43
CA MET A 90 2.10 1.92 -7.60
C MET A 90 3.11 2.90 -7.00
N SER A 91 2.74 4.17 -6.99
CA SER A 91 3.51 5.23 -6.35
C SER A 91 2.60 6.01 -5.42
N ASP A 92 2.99 6.08 -4.16
CA ASP A 92 2.29 6.79 -3.11
C ASP A 92 3.17 7.89 -2.52
N ARG A 93 2.66 9.11 -2.53
CA ARG A 93 3.30 10.30 -1.98
C ARG A 93 2.45 10.85 -0.84
N GLN A 94 3.00 10.82 0.37
CA GLN A 94 2.33 11.29 1.58
C GLN A 94 3.02 12.54 2.12
N GLY A 95 2.24 13.45 2.69
CA GLY A 95 2.81 14.56 3.45
C GLY A 95 3.64 15.54 2.59
N ASP A 96 3.24 15.79 1.34
CA ASP A 96 4.03 16.54 0.34
C ASP A 96 5.41 15.90 0.04
N GLY A 97 5.48 14.57 0.08
CA GLY A 97 6.71 13.82 -0.21
C GLY A 97 7.63 13.64 0.99
N ALA A 98 7.12 13.90 2.20
CA ALA A 98 7.76 13.47 3.44
C ALA A 98 7.95 11.94 3.47
N LEU A 99 7.00 11.20 2.88
CA LEU A 99 7.11 9.76 2.66
C LEU A 99 6.73 9.46 1.21
N ASN A 100 7.60 8.74 0.50
CA ASN A 100 7.37 8.28 -0.85
C ASN A 100 7.59 6.77 -0.89
N THR A 101 6.56 6.04 -1.27
CA THR A 101 6.60 4.59 -1.43
C THR A 101 6.34 4.26 -2.89
N THR A 102 7.23 3.48 -3.50
CA THR A 102 7.00 2.94 -4.84
C THR A 102 7.04 1.43 -4.75
N MET A 103 6.01 0.79 -5.29
CA MET A 103 5.86 -0.66 -5.32
C MET A 103 5.81 -1.09 -6.79
N ALA A 104 6.52 -2.16 -7.09
CA ALA A 104 6.43 -2.86 -8.36
C ALA A 104 6.26 -4.35 -8.07
N SER A 105 5.27 -4.96 -8.72
CA SER A 105 4.86 -6.34 -8.47
C SER A 105 4.74 -7.09 -9.79
N LEU A 106 5.25 -8.33 -9.79
CA LEU A 106 4.96 -9.34 -10.80
C LEU A 106 3.96 -10.32 -10.20
N LEU A 107 2.88 -10.59 -10.92
CA LEU A 107 1.73 -11.35 -10.42
C LEU A 107 1.43 -12.49 -11.39
N TYR A 108 0.96 -13.61 -10.85
CA TYR A 108 0.46 -14.74 -11.63
C TYR A 108 -0.68 -15.42 -10.87
N THR A 109 -1.51 -16.18 -11.59
CA THR A 109 -2.58 -17.02 -11.02
C THR A 109 -2.46 -18.43 -11.56
#